data_AF-A0A2K4DWC4-F1
#
_entry.id   AF-A0A2K4DWC4-F1
#
_cell.length_a   1.000
_cell.length_b   1.000
_cell.length_c   1.000
_cell.angle_alpha   90.00
_cell.angle_beta   90.00
_cell.angle_gamma   90.00
#
_symmetry.space_group_name_H-M   'P 1'
#
loop_
_entity.id
_entity.type
_entity.pdbx_description
1 polymer ?
#
loop_
_entity_poly.entity_id
_entity_poly.type
_entity_poly.pdbx_seq_one_letter_code
_entity_poly.pdbx_strand_id
1 'polypeptide(L)'
;MKSTDKLTRENNVKALRLNNTDREIFENYMAYVRAELRVNSHDSEKMLNRILKRLLVAEDKGTHAMDFFDHDPKAHARKEIKALPNETFINICKYIIQHFILLLGLFCFLKGFIGFFIRTSRIYLYTFPITIVVGIVIIFLFIWMLFKTIQMQCFSKSHWSWILAYIIILCLMISLFYVIFIPQSFLAFGPYIRVGNWTFILISIALVPISLYIDHHFVNKDANTSL
;
A
#
# COMPACT_ATOMS: atom_id res chain seq x y z
N MET A 1 -18.39 14.58 -13.05
CA MET A 1 -17.89 13.20 -13.27
C MET A 1 -18.30 12.32 -12.08
N LYS A 2 -18.37 10.99 -12.22
CA LYS A 2 -18.61 10.11 -11.04
C LYS A 2 -17.35 10.11 -10.16
N SER A 3 -17.50 10.08 -8.84
CA SER A 3 -16.36 9.93 -7.92
C SER A 3 -15.76 8.51 -8.01
N THR A 4 -14.51 8.34 -7.59
CA THR A 4 -13.82 7.03 -7.57
C THR A 4 -14.63 5.99 -6.79
N ASP A 5 -15.10 6.32 -5.58
CA ASP A 5 -15.91 5.39 -4.76
C ASP A 5 -17.19 4.92 -5.45
N LYS A 6 -17.88 5.85 -6.15
CA LYS A 6 -19.08 5.51 -6.92
C LYS A 6 -18.73 4.57 -8.07
N LEU A 7 -17.60 4.80 -8.73
CA LEU A 7 -17.11 3.96 -9.82
C LEU A 7 -16.69 2.57 -9.35
N THR A 8 -15.96 2.48 -8.23
CA THR A 8 -15.58 1.23 -7.59
C THR A 8 -16.81 0.42 -7.21
N ARG A 9 -17.82 1.05 -6.57
CA ARG A 9 -19.07 0.38 -6.22
C ARG A 9 -19.82 -0.11 -7.46
N GLU A 10 -19.90 0.72 -8.50
CA GLU A 10 -20.53 0.36 -9.76
C GLU A 10 -19.83 -0.81 -10.44
N ASN A 11 -18.49 -0.81 -10.49
CA ASN A 11 -17.69 -1.89 -11.05
C ASN A 11 -17.90 -3.19 -10.29
N ASN A 12 -17.86 -3.14 -8.95
CA ASN A 12 -18.09 -4.32 -8.11
C ASN A 12 -19.50 -4.89 -8.33
N VAL A 13 -20.54 -4.04 -8.38
CA VAL A 13 -21.92 -4.49 -8.64
C VAL A 13 -22.09 -5.06 -10.05
N LYS A 14 -21.44 -4.48 -11.06
CA LYS A 14 -21.50 -5.00 -12.43
C LYS A 14 -20.75 -6.32 -12.60
N ALA A 15 -19.64 -6.52 -11.90
CA ALA A 15 -18.86 -7.75 -11.96
C ALA A 15 -19.68 -8.96 -11.48
N LEU A 16 -20.64 -8.75 -10.58
CA LEU A 16 -21.59 -9.77 -10.14
C LEU A 16 -22.54 -10.28 -11.23
N ARG A 17 -22.61 -9.61 -12.39
CA ARG A 17 -23.44 -10.03 -13.53
C ARG A 17 -22.74 -11.04 -14.43
N LEU A 18 -21.41 -11.17 -14.31
CA LEU A 18 -20.65 -12.19 -15.01
C LEU A 18 -20.97 -13.57 -14.44
N ASN A 19 -20.84 -14.63 -15.24
CA ASN A 19 -20.83 -15.99 -14.72
C ASN A 19 -19.68 -16.21 -13.73
N ASN A 20 -19.75 -17.28 -12.94
CA ASN A 20 -18.80 -17.53 -11.85
C ASN A 20 -17.33 -17.58 -12.29
N THR A 21 -17.05 -18.23 -13.42
CA THR A 21 -15.68 -18.41 -13.92
C THR A 21 -15.11 -17.09 -14.44
N ASP A 22 -15.89 -16.37 -15.26
CA ASP A 22 -15.48 -15.10 -15.84
C ASP A 22 -15.38 -14.00 -14.76
N ARG A 23 -16.25 -14.08 -13.74
CA ARG A 23 -16.17 -13.23 -12.54
C ARG A 23 -14.86 -13.45 -11.80
N GLU A 24 -14.45 -14.69 -11.52
CA GLU A 24 -13.20 -14.97 -10.82
C GLU A 24 -11.98 -14.42 -11.57
N ILE A 25 -11.94 -14.61 -12.89
CA ILE A 25 -10.88 -14.06 -13.75
C ILE A 25 -10.88 -12.53 -13.67
N PHE A 26 -12.05 -11.90 -13.76
CA PHE A 26 -12.18 -10.46 -13.71
C PHE A 26 -11.91 -9.86 -12.32
N GLU A 27 -12.25 -10.55 -11.24
CA GLU A 27 -11.92 -10.14 -9.86
C GLU A 27 -10.40 -10.13 -9.62
N ASN A 28 -9.70 -11.18 -10.09
CA ASN A 28 -8.24 -11.21 -10.09
C ASN A 28 -7.64 -10.08 -10.95
N TYR A 29 -8.25 -9.80 -12.10
CA TYR A 29 -7.87 -8.67 -12.96
C TYR A 29 -8.04 -7.32 -12.25
N MET A 30 -9.19 -7.08 -11.61
CA MET A 30 -9.45 -5.87 -10.84
C MET A 30 -8.45 -5.70 -9.69
N ALA A 31 -8.19 -6.77 -8.92
CA ALA A 31 -7.26 -6.74 -7.80
C ALA A 31 -5.83 -6.42 -8.26
N TYR A 32 -5.38 -7.00 -9.38
CA TYR A 32 -4.08 -6.68 -9.97
C TYR A 32 -3.95 -5.21 -10.38
N VAL A 33 -4.96 -4.69 -11.07
CA VAL A 33 -4.99 -3.28 -11.51
C VAL A 33 -5.02 -2.33 -10.32
N ARG A 34 -5.87 -2.59 -9.33
CA ARG A 34 -5.98 -1.76 -8.11
C ARG A 34 -4.73 -1.78 -7.25
N ALA A 35 -3.94 -2.86 -7.32
CA ALA A 35 -2.66 -2.95 -6.63
C ALA A 35 -1.51 -2.22 -7.34
N GLU A 36 -1.74 -1.65 -8.53
CA GLU A 36 -0.73 -0.86 -9.25
C GLU A 36 -0.64 0.56 -8.70
N LEU A 37 0.43 0.83 -7.94
CA LEU A 37 0.68 2.13 -7.31
C LEU A 37 1.01 3.26 -8.28
N ARG A 38 1.26 2.96 -9.57
CA ARG A 38 1.76 3.93 -10.55
C ARG A 38 0.69 4.76 -11.24
N VAL A 39 -0.56 4.37 -11.12
CA VAL A 39 -1.66 4.95 -11.89
C VAL A 39 -2.73 5.47 -10.94
N ASN A 40 -3.40 6.54 -11.35
CA ASN A 40 -4.49 7.12 -10.58
C ASN A 40 -5.58 6.08 -10.33
N SER A 41 -6.12 6.05 -9.11
CA SER A 41 -7.22 5.14 -8.74
C SER A 41 -8.48 5.40 -9.58
N HIS A 42 -8.80 6.67 -9.86
CA HIS A 42 -9.93 7.08 -10.68
C HIS A 42 -9.82 6.57 -12.12
N ASP A 43 -8.67 6.79 -12.76
CA ASP A 43 -8.43 6.35 -14.14
C ASP A 43 -8.38 4.83 -14.26
N SER A 44 -7.80 4.17 -13.26
CA SER A 44 -7.81 2.71 -13.14
C SER A 44 -9.24 2.17 -13.07
N GLU A 45 -10.11 2.75 -12.24
CA GLU A 45 -11.51 2.32 -12.16
C GLU A 45 -12.27 2.60 -13.45
N LYS A 46 -11.97 3.72 -14.13
CA LYS A 46 -12.60 4.06 -15.42
C LYS A 46 -12.20 3.07 -16.51
N MET A 47 -10.94 2.68 -16.55
CA MET A 47 -10.43 1.61 -17.39
C MET A 47 -11.12 0.28 -17.07
N LEU A 48 -11.22 -0.11 -15.80
CA LEU A 48 -11.90 -1.32 -15.36
C LEU A 48 -13.37 -1.34 -15.78
N ASN A 49 -14.09 -0.22 -15.64
CA ASN A 49 -15.48 -0.10 -16.07
C ASN A 49 -15.64 -0.33 -17.58
N ARG A 50 -14.72 0.23 -18.39
CA ARG A 50 -14.70 0.06 -19.84
C ARG A 50 -14.46 -1.40 -20.22
N ILE A 51 -13.49 -2.05 -19.59
CA ILE A 51 -13.15 -3.45 -19.86
C ILE A 51 -14.30 -4.37 -19.45
N LEU A 52 -14.85 -4.18 -18.26
CA LEU A 52 -16.01 -4.94 -17.76
C LEU A 52 -17.21 -4.84 -18.70
N LYS A 53 -17.49 -3.64 -19.22
CA LYS A 53 -18.58 -3.44 -20.18
C LYS A 53 -18.36 -4.23 -21.47
N ARG A 54 -17.12 -4.29 -21.97
CA ARG A 54 -16.77 -5.09 -23.16
C ARG A 54 -16.82 -6.58 -22.88
N LEU A 55 -16.36 -7.00 -21.71
CA LEU A 55 -16.39 -8.39 -21.27
C LEU A 55 -17.83 -8.90 -21.16
N LEU A 56 -18.74 -8.15 -20.52
CA LEU A 56 -20.16 -8.50 -20.44
C LEU A 56 -20.81 -8.66 -21.83
N VAL A 57 -20.44 -7.82 -22.80
CA VAL A 57 -20.94 -7.94 -24.19
C VAL A 57 -20.34 -9.15 -24.91
N ALA A 58 -19.11 -9.53 -24.59
CA ALA A 58 -18.47 -10.72 -25.15
C ALA A 58 -19.08 -12.01 -24.56
N GLU A 59 -19.34 -12.02 -23.26
CA GLU A 59 -20.01 -13.11 -22.56
C GLU A 59 -21.44 -13.33 -23.07
N ASP A 60 -22.20 -12.26 -23.31
CA ASP A 60 -23.55 -12.32 -23.92
C ASP A 60 -23.53 -12.94 -25.34
N LYS A 61 -22.39 -12.87 -26.03
CA LYS A 61 -22.14 -13.53 -27.33
C LYS A 61 -21.54 -14.94 -27.19
N GLY A 62 -21.43 -15.48 -25.98
CA GLY A 62 -20.86 -16.79 -25.70
C GLY A 62 -19.34 -16.86 -25.71
N THR A 63 -18.63 -15.73 -25.65
CA THR A 63 -17.16 -15.70 -25.54
C THR A 63 -16.74 -15.81 -24.08
N HIS A 64 -15.86 -16.75 -23.75
CA HIS A 64 -15.31 -16.88 -22.40
C HIS A 64 -14.34 -15.75 -22.07
N ALA A 65 -14.19 -15.38 -20.79
CA ALA A 65 -13.27 -14.32 -20.39
C ALA A 65 -11.82 -14.61 -20.77
N MET A 66 -11.42 -15.88 -20.74
CA MET A 66 -10.07 -16.26 -21.11
C MET A 66 -9.78 -16.00 -22.59
N ASP A 67 -10.76 -16.24 -23.47
CA ASP A 67 -10.67 -15.90 -24.89
C ASP A 67 -10.66 -14.39 -25.09
N PHE A 68 -11.50 -13.66 -24.35
CA PHE A 68 -11.51 -12.19 -24.39
C PHE A 68 -10.16 -11.57 -24.01
N PHE A 69 -9.41 -12.21 -23.11
CA PHE A 69 -8.10 -11.76 -22.66
C PHE A 69 -6.92 -12.40 -23.42
N ASP A 70 -7.15 -13.04 -24.57
CA ASP A 70 -6.12 -13.75 -25.34
C ASP A 70 -5.34 -14.78 -24.48
N HIS A 71 -6.02 -15.43 -23.54
CA HIS A 71 -5.45 -16.37 -22.57
C HIS A 71 -4.37 -15.82 -21.63
N ASP A 72 -4.18 -14.49 -21.58
CA ASP A 72 -3.26 -13.85 -20.65
C ASP A 72 -3.85 -12.54 -20.07
N PRO A 73 -4.78 -12.65 -19.09
CA PRO A 73 -5.37 -11.48 -18.42
C PRO A 73 -4.32 -10.59 -17.75
N LYS A 74 -3.18 -11.14 -17.34
CA LYS A 74 -2.09 -10.38 -16.72
C LYS A 74 -1.34 -9.53 -17.73
N ALA A 75 -1.02 -10.07 -18.91
CA ALA A 75 -0.42 -9.30 -19.99
C ALA A 75 -1.38 -8.22 -20.50
N HIS A 76 -2.67 -8.55 -20.63
CA HIS A 76 -3.70 -7.58 -20.99
C HIS A 76 -3.75 -6.42 -19.96
N ALA A 77 -3.79 -6.73 -18.66
CA ALA A 77 -3.77 -5.73 -17.59
C ALA A 77 -2.55 -4.82 -17.69
N ARG A 78 -1.36 -5.39 -17.88
CA ARG A 78 -0.10 -4.62 -18.00
C ARG A 78 -0.13 -3.68 -19.22
N LYS A 79 -0.70 -4.12 -20.33
CA LYS A 79 -0.81 -3.30 -21.55
C LYS A 79 -1.74 -2.11 -21.31
N GLU A 80 -2.91 -2.34 -20.74
CA GLU A 80 -3.89 -1.28 -20.47
C GLU A 80 -3.37 -0.29 -19.42
N ILE A 81 -2.75 -0.77 -18.33
CA ILE A 81 -2.11 0.07 -17.30
C ILE A 81 -1.03 0.99 -17.92
N LYS A 82 -0.19 0.46 -18.82
CA LYS A 82 0.86 1.26 -19.49
C LYS A 82 0.30 2.34 -20.40
N ALA A 83 -0.93 2.19 -20.88
CA ALA A 83 -1.60 3.16 -21.74
C ALA A 83 -2.30 4.27 -20.94
N LEU A 84 -2.46 4.11 -19.62
CA LEU A 84 -3.00 5.15 -18.76
C LEU A 84 -1.97 6.25 -18.51
N PRO A 85 -2.42 7.51 -18.28
CA PRO A 85 -1.51 8.55 -17.84
C PRO A 85 -0.84 8.10 -16.55
N ASN A 86 0.48 7.96 -16.56
CA ASN A 86 1.21 7.64 -15.35
C ASN A 86 1.06 8.80 -14.38
N GLU A 87 0.74 8.49 -13.13
CA GLU A 87 0.86 9.47 -12.07
C GLU A 87 2.32 9.88 -11.96
N THR A 88 2.54 11.18 -11.74
CA THR A 88 3.91 11.67 -11.54
C THR A 88 4.44 11.00 -10.27
N PHE A 89 5.70 10.54 -10.27
CA PHE A 89 6.36 9.92 -9.11
C PHE A 89 6.11 10.68 -7.80
N ILE A 90 5.95 12.01 -7.91
CA ILE A 90 5.58 12.94 -6.84
C ILE A 90 4.25 12.57 -6.16
N ASN A 91 3.19 12.21 -6.90
CA ASN A 91 1.89 11.85 -6.35
C ASN A 91 1.92 10.51 -5.63
N ILE A 92 2.67 9.55 -6.19
CA ILE A 92 2.93 8.25 -5.54
C ILE A 92 3.69 8.47 -4.22
N CYS A 93 4.75 9.29 -4.26
CA CYS A 93 5.51 9.66 -3.07
C CYS A 93 4.61 10.35 -2.03
N LYS A 94 3.73 11.25 -2.44
CA LYS A 94 2.79 11.93 -1.54
C LYS A 94 1.88 10.95 -0.82
N TYR A 95 1.30 9.98 -1.53
CA TYR A 95 0.45 8.92 -0.95
C TYR A 95 1.22 8.04 0.05
N ILE A 96 2.46 7.68 -0.30
CA ILE A 96 3.34 6.89 0.57
C ILE A 96 3.74 7.69 1.82
N ILE A 97 4.09 8.96 1.66
CA ILE A 97 4.47 9.85 2.78
C ILE A 97 3.31 10.00 3.77
N GLN A 98 2.08 10.10 3.27
CA GLN A 98 0.89 10.18 4.12
C GLN A 98 0.72 8.95 5.02
N HIS A 99 0.80 7.75 4.44
CA HIS A 99 0.75 6.49 5.20
C HIS A 99 1.97 6.32 6.12
N PHE A 100 3.13 6.82 5.68
CA PHE A 100 4.35 6.83 6.47
C PHE A 100 4.22 7.68 7.74
N ILE A 101 3.58 8.85 7.70
CA ILE A 101 3.38 9.71 8.89
C ILE A 101 2.52 9.00 9.94
N LEU A 102 1.45 8.32 9.52
CA LEU A 102 0.61 7.53 10.42
C LEU A 102 1.42 6.41 11.08
N LEU A 103 2.18 5.65 10.27
CA LEU A 103 3.01 4.55 10.75
C LEU A 103 4.10 5.04 11.71
N LEU A 104 4.72 6.18 11.41
CA LEU A 104 5.70 6.85 12.26
C LEU A 104 5.09 7.25 13.61
N GLY A 105 3.88 7.81 13.60
CA GLY A 105 3.12 8.13 14.81
C GLY A 105 2.88 6.89 15.67
N LEU A 106 2.47 5.77 15.07
CA LEU A 106 2.29 4.50 15.75
C LEU A 106 3.60 3.96 16.35
N PHE A 107 4.71 4.06 15.61
CA PHE A 107 6.02 3.66 16.11
C PHE A 107 6.52 4.52 17.27
N CYS A 108 6.30 5.82 17.22
CA CYS A 108 6.59 6.72 18.34
C CYS A 108 5.78 6.30 19.59
N PHE A 109 4.51 5.94 19.43
CA PHE A 109 3.69 5.43 20.53
C PHE A 109 4.28 4.15 21.13
N LEU A 110 4.51 3.13 20.30
CA LEU A 110 5.04 1.84 20.74
C LEU A 110 6.42 2.00 21.40
N LYS A 111 7.31 2.84 20.86
CA LYS A 111 8.62 3.14 21.44
C LYS A 111 8.49 3.80 22.81
N GLY A 112 7.63 4.82 22.94
CA GLY A 112 7.36 5.46 24.22
C GLY A 112 6.78 4.48 25.24
N PHE A 113 5.79 3.68 24.84
CA PHE A 113 5.11 2.71 25.68
C PHE A 113 6.07 1.60 26.18
N ILE A 114 6.78 0.94 25.26
CA ILE A 114 7.75 -0.12 25.59
C ILE A 114 8.91 0.45 26.42
N GLY A 115 9.31 1.70 26.17
CA GLY A 115 10.34 2.38 26.94
C GLY A 115 10.06 2.44 28.45
N PHE A 116 8.80 2.44 28.89
CA PHE A 116 8.44 2.39 30.31
C PHE A 116 8.83 1.07 30.97
N PHE A 117 8.75 -0.04 30.24
CA PHE A 117 9.10 -1.37 30.74
C PHE A 117 10.62 -1.60 30.73
N ILE A 118 11.31 -1.10 29.72
CA ILE A 118 12.76 -1.32 29.52
C ILE A 118 13.62 -0.35 30.36
N ARG A 119 13.04 0.74 30.88
CA ARG A 119 13.73 1.81 31.66
C ARG A 119 14.98 2.37 30.96
N THR A 120 15.03 2.30 29.64
CA THR A 120 16.06 2.93 28.82
C THR A 120 15.59 4.29 28.37
N SER A 121 16.36 5.34 28.68
CA SER A 121 16.04 6.74 28.33
C SER A 121 17.13 7.39 27.48
N ARG A 122 18.10 6.61 27.01
CA ARG A 122 19.25 7.13 26.26
C ARG A 122 18.94 7.12 24.77
N ILE A 123 19.18 8.26 24.14
CA ILE A 123 19.17 8.41 22.69
C ILE A 123 20.55 8.88 22.25
N TYR A 124 21.21 8.08 21.41
CA TYR A 124 22.49 8.44 20.79
C TYR A 124 22.26 9.36 19.59
N LEU A 125 22.89 10.55 19.59
CA LEU A 125 22.65 11.60 18.61
C LEU A 125 23.05 11.22 17.18
N TYR A 126 24.07 10.38 17.01
CA TYR A 126 24.51 9.93 15.68
C TYR A 126 23.71 8.73 15.17
N THR A 127 23.45 7.77 16.07
CA THR A 127 22.66 6.58 15.74
C THR A 127 21.22 6.93 15.42
N PHE A 128 20.63 7.91 16.11
CA PHE A 128 19.20 8.22 15.98
C PHE A 128 18.77 8.64 14.57
N PRO A 129 19.41 9.62 13.89
CA PRO A 129 19.10 9.95 12.51
C PRO A 129 19.25 8.76 11.55
N ILE A 130 20.31 7.95 11.71
CA ILE A 130 20.54 6.76 10.89
C ILE A 130 19.38 5.77 11.07
N THR A 131 18.95 5.53 12.31
CA THR A 131 17.81 4.62 12.59
C THR A 131 16.50 5.12 12.01
N ILE A 132 16.29 6.43 11.98
CA ILE A 132 15.13 7.03 11.30
C ILE A 132 15.22 6.71 9.81
N VAL A 133 16.30 7.10 9.13
CA VAL A 133 16.46 6.91 7.68
C VAL A 133 16.31 5.44 7.27
N VAL A 134 16.99 4.52 7.97
CA VAL A 134 16.87 3.09 7.73
C VAL A 134 15.44 2.60 7.97
N GLY A 135 14.78 3.09 9.03
CA GLY A 135 13.37 2.83 9.29
C GLY A 135 12.47 3.27 8.14
N ILE A 136 12.67 4.47 7.58
CA ILE A 136 11.90 4.96 6.41
C ILE A 136 12.04 4.01 5.23
N VAL A 137 13.26 3.59 4.92
CA VAL A 137 13.53 2.68 3.79
C VAL A 137 12.86 1.33 4.02
N ILE A 138 12.93 0.75 5.22
CA ILE A 138 12.27 -0.52 5.54
C ILE A 138 10.75 -0.41 5.42
N ILE A 139 10.16 0.69 5.92
CA ILE A 139 8.72 0.94 5.82
C ILE A 139 8.29 1.03 4.35
N PHE A 140 9.03 1.77 3.53
CA PHE A 140 8.78 1.86 2.10
C PHE A 140 8.81 0.49 1.42
N LEU A 141 9.85 -0.30 1.70
CA LEU A 141 9.98 -1.66 1.17
C LEU A 141 8.86 -2.58 1.65
N PHE A 142 8.44 -2.45 2.91
CA PHE A 142 7.33 -3.20 3.47
C PHE A 142 6.02 -2.91 2.74
N ILE A 143 5.64 -1.64 2.59
CA ILE A 143 4.44 -1.24 1.87
C ILE A 143 4.51 -1.72 0.42
N TRP A 144 5.63 -1.47 -0.27
CA TRP A 144 5.82 -1.91 -1.65
C TRP A 144 5.67 -3.42 -1.81
N MET A 145 6.23 -4.20 -0.87
CA MET A 145 6.13 -5.66 -0.87
C MET A 145 4.69 -6.16 -0.64
N LEU A 146 3.89 -5.47 0.18
CA LEU A 146 2.47 -5.80 0.37
C LEU A 146 1.70 -5.70 -0.95
N PHE A 147 1.79 -4.56 -1.64
CA PHE A 147 1.17 -4.37 -2.95
C PHE A 147 1.70 -5.37 -3.98
N LYS A 148 3.00 -5.64 -3.95
CA LYS A 148 3.60 -6.61 -4.88
C LYS A 148 3.11 -8.02 -4.65
N THR A 149 2.90 -8.40 -3.40
CA THR A 149 2.36 -9.72 -3.02
C THR A 149 0.93 -9.88 -3.53
N ILE A 150 0.08 -8.85 -3.41
CA ILE A 150 -1.28 -8.86 -3.97
C ILE A 150 -1.22 -9.11 -5.49
N GLN A 151 -0.40 -8.36 -6.23
CA GLN A 151 -0.23 -8.54 -7.67
C GLN A 151 0.25 -9.95 -8.06
N MET A 152 1.11 -10.56 -7.23
CA MET A 152 1.60 -11.92 -7.46
C MET A 152 0.51 -12.96 -7.20
N GLN A 153 -0.32 -12.77 -6.17
CA GLN A 153 -1.38 -13.71 -5.80
C GLN A 153 -2.49 -13.79 -6.85
N CYS A 154 -2.85 -12.68 -7.51
CA CYS A 154 -3.93 -12.67 -8.52
C CYS A 154 -3.71 -13.62 -9.70
N PHE A 155 -2.45 -13.93 -10.05
CA PHE A 155 -2.14 -14.72 -11.26
C PHE A 155 -1.11 -15.83 -11.04
N SER A 156 -0.55 -15.98 -9.84
CA SER A 156 0.36 -17.08 -9.51
C SER A 156 -0.42 -18.26 -8.94
N LYS A 157 -0.29 -19.42 -9.58
CA LYS A 157 -0.78 -20.70 -9.03
C LYS A 157 0.25 -21.39 -8.11
N SER A 158 1.47 -20.85 -7.99
CA SER A 158 2.54 -21.49 -7.23
C SER A 158 2.48 -21.10 -5.75
N HIS A 159 2.18 -22.09 -4.90
CA HIS A 159 2.20 -21.94 -3.44
C HIS A 159 3.58 -21.53 -2.91
N TRP A 160 4.68 -21.94 -3.56
CA TRP A 160 6.04 -21.55 -3.18
C TRP A 160 6.26 -20.05 -3.28
N SER A 161 5.76 -19.40 -4.34
CA SER A 161 5.87 -17.95 -4.49
C SER A 161 5.11 -17.20 -3.39
N TRP A 162 3.98 -17.75 -2.93
CA TRP A 162 3.21 -17.15 -1.83
C TRP A 162 3.95 -17.29 -0.50
N ILE A 163 4.47 -18.48 -0.21
CA ILE A 163 5.26 -18.73 1.01
C ILE A 163 6.47 -17.79 1.06
N LEU A 164 7.22 -17.66 -0.04
CA LEU A 164 8.35 -16.74 -0.11
C LEU A 164 7.93 -15.28 0.13
N ALA A 165 6.82 -14.83 -0.46
CA ALA A 165 6.31 -13.48 -0.24
C ALA A 165 5.96 -13.23 1.24
N TYR A 166 5.29 -14.18 1.91
CA TYR A 166 4.97 -14.09 3.33
C TYR A 166 6.22 -14.09 4.22
N ILE A 167 7.22 -14.91 3.91
CA ILE A 167 8.51 -14.91 4.62
C ILE A 167 9.20 -13.55 4.51
N ILE A 168 9.20 -12.93 3.33
CA ILE A 168 9.79 -11.61 3.12
C ILE A 168 9.03 -10.55 3.93
N ILE A 169 7.69 -10.56 3.92
CA ILE A 169 6.87 -9.65 4.72
C ILE A 169 7.17 -9.81 6.22
N LEU A 170 7.26 -11.05 6.71
CA LEU A 170 7.59 -11.34 8.10
C LEU A 170 8.99 -10.85 8.46
N CYS A 171 9.98 -11.09 7.58
CA CYS A 171 11.35 -10.62 7.75
C CYS A 171 11.42 -9.08 7.82
N LEU A 172 10.70 -8.39 6.93
CA LEU A 172 10.60 -6.92 6.95
C LEU A 172 9.93 -6.41 8.24
N MET A 173 8.91 -7.10 8.74
CA MET A 173 8.24 -6.75 10.00
C MET A 173 9.16 -6.92 11.21
N ILE A 174 9.92 -8.04 11.26
CA ILE A 174 10.93 -8.27 12.31
C ILE A 174 12.04 -7.22 12.22
N SER A 175 12.52 -6.93 11.00
CA SER A 175 13.55 -5.90 10.76
C SER A 175 13.09 -4.52 11.21
N LEU A 176 11.84 -4.16 10.95
CA LEU A 176 11.24 -2.90 11.39
C LEU A 176 11.20 -2.79 12.92
N PHE A 177 10.80 -3.86 13.61
CA PHE A 177 10.86 -3.93 15.07
C PHE A 177 12.32 -3.82 15.56
N TYR A 178 13.24 -4.56 14.93
CA TYR A 178 14.65 -4.52 15.31
C TYR A 178 15.24 -3.11 15.19
N VAL A 179 15.02 -2.43 14.06
CA VAL A 179 15.58 -1.09 13.78
C VAL A 179 14.98 0.01 14.66
N ILE A 180 13.79 -0.17 15.22
CA ILE A 180 13.15 0.88 16.03
C ILE A 180 13.44 0.68 17.52
N PHE A 181 13.51 -0.57 17.98
CA PHE A 181 13.61 -0.90 19.40
C PHE A 181 15.02 -1.27 19.87
N ILE A 182 15.83 -1.88 19.02
CA ILE A 182 17.12 -2.50 19.41
C ILE A 182 18.40 -1.69 19.08
N PRO A 183 18.46 -0.70 18.17
CA PRO A 183 19.75 -0.11 17.77
C PRO A 183 20.47 0.63 18.90
N GLN A 184 19.75 1.04 19.94
CA GLN A 184 20.35 1.71 21.11
C GLN A 184 21.23 0.75 21.95
N SER A 185 21.26 -0.54 21.62
CA SER A 185 22.12 -1.53 22.28
C SER A 185 23.39 -1.86 21.48
N PHE A 186 23.27 -2.12 20.17
CA PHE A 186 24.40 -2.58 19.33
C PHE A 186 25.09 -1.47 18.51
N LEU A 187 24.34 -0.43 18.12
CA LEU A 187 24.82 0.68 17.28
C LEU A 187 24.94 1.98 18.08
N ALA A 188 25.04 1.87 19.41
CA ALA A 188 25.21 2.98 20.34
C ALA A 188 26.56 3.69 20.15
N PHE A 189 26.60 4.70 19.29
CA PHE A 189 27.81 5.46 19.00
C PHE A 189 27.55 6.96 19.08
N GLY A 190 28.51 7.69 19.67
CA GLY A 190 28.46 9.13 19.83
C GLY A 190 27.85 9.62 21.16
N PRO A 191 27.69 10.94 21.31
CA PRO A 191 27.10 11.53 22.51
C PRO A 191 25.63 11.12 22.65
N TYR A 192 25.19 10.92 23.89
CA TYR A 192 23.81 10.56 24.21
C TYR A 192 23.12 11.66 25.02
N ILE A 193 21.82 11.80 24.77
CA ILE A 193 20.93 12.62 25.58
C ILE A 193 19.92 11.73 26.29
N ARG A 194 19.47 12.16 27.47
CA ARG A 194 18.37 11.49 28.18
C ARG A 194 17.07 12.12 27.75
N VAL A 195 16.24 11.33 27.09
CA VAL A 195 14.91 11.75 26.65
C VAL A 195 13.89 10.87 27.33
N GLY A 196 12.95 11.49 28.04
CA GLY A 196 11.89 10.76 28.73
C GLY A 196 10.94 10.10 27.74
N ASN A 197 10.46 8.90 28.05
CA ASN A 197 9.54 8.14 27.19
C ASN A 197 8.26 8.90 26.84
N TRP A 198 7.84 9.81 27.71
CA TRP A 198 6.72 10.72 27.49
C TRP A 198 6.86 11.59 26.23
N THR A 199 8.08 11.96 25.83
CA THR A 199 8.27 12.78 24.62
C THR A 199 7.80 12.03 23.37
N PHE A 200 8.10 10.73 23.26
CA PHE A 200 7.66 9.90 22.13
C PHE A 200 6.14 9.72 22.11
N ILE A 201 5.50 9.60 23.27
CA ILE A 201 4.05 9.54 23.38
C ILE A 201 3.42 10.86 22.95
N LEU A 202 3.94 12.00 23.41
CA LEU A 202 3.44 13.32 23.02
C LEU A 202 3.60 13.57 21.51
N ILE A 203 4.73 13.16 20.92
CA ILE A 203 4.95 13.22 19.47
C ILE A 203 3.92 12.36 18.74
N SER A 204 3.63 11.16 19.24
CA SER A 204 2.61 10.30 18.65
C SER A 204 1.21 10.92 18.71
N ILE A 205 0.83 11.47 19.87
CA ILE A 205 -0.45 12.15 20.08
C ILE A 205 -0.61 13.33 19.12
N ALA A 206 0.47 13.99 18.71
CA ALA A 206 0.43 15.04 17.69
C ALA A 206 0.39 14.47 16.25
N LEU A 207 1.26 13.50 15.94
CA LEU A 207 1.43 12.96 14.58
C LEU A 207 0.21 12.17 14.10
N VAL A 208 -0.42 11.37 14.97
CA VAL A 208 -1.55 10.51 14.56
C VAL A 208 -2.75 11.35 14.12
N PRO A 209 -3.25 12.34 14.89
CA PRO A 209 -4.32 13.21 14.43
C PRO A 209 -3.97 14.00 13.17
N ILE A 210 -2.72 14.50 13.05
CA ILE A 210 -2.26 15.19 11.84
C ILE A 210 -2.34 14.25 10.63
N SER A 211 -1.89 13.00 10.77
CA SER A 211 -1.95 12.02 9.69
C SER A 211 -3.39 11.71 9.27
N LEU A 212 -4.31 11.56 10.23
CA LEU A 212 -5.73 11.30 9.97
C LEU A 212 -6.43 12.52 9.34
N TYR A 213 -6.06 13.73 9.74
CA TYR A 213 -6.59 14.96 9.16
C TYR A 213 -6.16 15.13 7.70
N ILE A 214 -4.87 14.89 7.42
CA ILE A 214 -4.32 14.89 6.06
C ILE A 214 -5.06 13.84 5.23
N ASP A 215 -5.24 12.62 5.76
CA ASP A 215 -5.95 11.55 5.08
C ASP A 215 -7.38 11.95 4.70
N HIS A 216 -8.16 12.43 5.66
CA HIS A 216 -9.53 12.88 5.43
C HIS A 216 -9.63 14.06 4.44
N HIS A 217 -8.70 15.02 4.48
CA HIS A 217 -8.76 16.20 3.62
C HIS A 217 -8.27 15.94 2.19
N PHE A 218 -7.26 15.10 2.00
CA PHE A 218 -6.72 14.80 0.67
C PHE A 218 -7.47 13.69 -0.04
N VAL A 219 -7.92 12.62 0.65
CA VAL A 219 -8.77 11.58 0.04
C VAL A 219 -10.08 12.17 -0.49
N ASN A 220 -10.65 13.14 0.23
CA ASN A 220 -11.90 13.79 -0.16
C ASN A 220 -11.71 14.87 -1.25
N LYS A 221 -10.50 15.44 -1.37
CA LYS A 221 -10.14 16.31 -2.51
C LYS A 221 -9.89 15.50 -3.76
N ASP A 222 -9.07 14.45 -3.72
CA ASP A 222 -8.77 13.63 -4.91
C ASP A 222 -10.01 12.85 -5.43
N ALA A 223 -11.02 12.63 -4.58
CA ALA A 223 -12.35 12.16 -5.00
C ALA A 223 -13.19 13.20 -5.79
N ASN A 224 -12.87 14.50 -5.64
CA ASN A 224 -13.59 15.64 -6.20
C ASN A 224 -12.74 16.53 -7.14
N THR A 225 -11.42 16.36 -7.21
CA THR A 225 -10.49 17.16 -8.01
C THR A 225 -9.79 16.29 -9.04
N SER A 226 -10.55 15.90 -10.06
CA SER A 226 -10.05 15.99 -11.44
C SER A 226 -10.66 17.25 -12.05
N LEU A 227 -9.97 18.37 -11.83
CA LEU A 227 -9.96 19.49 -12.77
C LEU A 227 -8.85 19.22 -13.78
#